data_AF-A2XQW0-F1
#
_entry.id   AF-A2XQW0-F1
#
_cell.length_a   1.000
_cell.length_b   1.000
_cell.length_c   1.000
_cell.angle_alpha   90.00
_cell.angle_beta   90.00
_cell.angle_gamma   90.00
#
_symmetry.space_group_name_H-M   'P 1'
#
loop_
_entity.id
_entity.type
_entity.pdbx_description
1 polymer ?
#
loop_
_entity_poly.entity_id
_entity_poly.type
_entity_poly.pdbx_seq_one_letter_code
_entity_poly.pdbx_strand_id
1 'polypeptide(L)'
;MSATYDREAEHRALNATLSGVHGLVASGVTAVPSIFRVPDPEPPPPPPSSSQESPPLPPSIPVVDLGGTGGDREAVVVTIRRAAVEWAFL
;
A
#
# COMPACT_ATOMS: atom_id res chain seq x y z
N MET A 1 -25.50 25.04 -9.32
CA MET A 1 -24.60 24.67 -10.43
C MET A 1 -23.38 24.00 -9.81
N SER A 2 -23.32 22.66 -9.77
CA SER A 2 -22.06 22.01 -9.41
C SER A 2 -21.15 22.16 -10.61
N ALA A 3 -20.07 22.95 -10.47
CA ALA A 3 -18.99 22.87 -11.41
C ALA A 3 -18.55 21.40 -11.47
N THR A 4 -18.57 20.80 -12.66
CA THR A 4 -18.02 19.48 -12.89
C THR A 4 -16.58 19.49 -12.41
N TYR A 5 -16.28 18.69 -11.40
CA TYR A 5 -14.95 18.58 -10.82
C TYR A 5 -13.97 18.10 -11.91
N ASP A 6 -12.99 18.93 -12.26
CA ASP A 6 -11.94 18.62 -13.23
C ASP A 6 -10.67 18.19 -12.49
N ARG A 7 -10.53 16.88 -12.33
CA ARG A 7 -9.36 16.24 -11.70
C ARG A 7 -8.05 16.60 -12.43
N GLU A 8 -8.07 16.78 -13.75
CA GLU A 8 -6.86 17.07 -14.52
C GLU A 8 -6.37 18.49 -14.28
N ALA A 9 -7.30 19.45 -14.16
CA ALA A 9 -6.95 20.84 -13.85
C ALA A 9 -6.28 20.96 -12.48
N GLU A 10 -6.82 20.30 -11.44
CA GLU A 10 -6.20 20.28 -10.12
C GLU A 10 -4.82 19.58 -10.13
N HIS A 11 -4.68 18.48 -10.88
CA HIS A 11 -3.39 17.80 -11.02
C HIS A 11 -2.34 18.68 -11.71
N ARG A 12 -2.72 19.40 -12.78
CA ARG A 12 -1.85 20.38 -13.45
C ARG A 12 -1.46 21.52 -12.51
N ALA A 13 -2.41 22.06 -11.74
CA ALA A 13 -2.15 23.12 -10.78
C ALA A 13 -1.14 22.69 -9.70
N LEU A 14 -1.27 21.46 -9.17
CA LEU A 14 -0.31 20.90 -8.23
C LEU A 14 1.06 20.69 -8.87
N ASN A 15 1.14 20.11 -10.07
CA ASN A 15 2.43 19.92 -10.74
C ASN A 15 3.13 21.25 -11.04
N ALA A 16 2.38 22.31 -11.35
CA ALA A 16 2.93 23.64 -11.61
C ALA A 16 3.63 24.25 -10.39
N THR A 17 3.32 23.83 -9.16
CA THR A 17 4.04 24.30 -7.97
C THR A 17 5.42 23.66 -7.82
N LEU A 18 5.68 22.54 -8.52
CA LEU A 18 6.91 21.73 -8.40
C LEU A 18 7.24 21.31 -6.95
N SER A 19 6.26 21.39 -6.05
CA SER A 19 6.45 21.13 -4.62
C SER A 19 6.10 19.70 -4.22
N GLY A 20 5.39 18.98 -5.11
CA GLY A 20 4.83 17.67 -4.84
C GLY A 20 3.85 17.66 -3.66
N VAL A 21 3.46 16.45 -3.23
CA VAL A 21 2.59 16.25 -2.06
C VAL A 21 3.25 16.66 -0.75
N HIS A 22 4.58 16.56 -0.66
CA HIS A 22 5.32 17.00 0.53
C HIS A 22 5.17 18.51 0.74
N GLY A 23 5.40 19.32 -0.30
CA GLY A 23 5.23 20.77 -0.22
C GLY A 23 3.79 21.18 0.00
N LEU A 24 2.83 20.42 -0.55
CA LEU A 24 1.41 20.61 -0.26
C LEU A 24 1.11 20.43 1.23
N VAL A 25 1.64 19.39 1.88
CA VAL A 25 1.50 19.16 3.33
C VAL A 25 2.22 20.25 4.13
N ALA A 26 3.44 20.60 3.74
CA ALA A 26 4.24 21.63 4.41
C ALA A 26 3.58 23.03 4.35
N SER A 27 2.72 23.29 3.35
CA SER A 27 1.97 24.54 3.24
C SER A 27 0.89 24.74 4.33
N GLY A 28 0.60 23.71 5.12
CA GLY A 28 -0.41 23.77 6.19
C GLY A 28 -1.84 23.53 5.70
N VAL A 29 -2.02 22.81 4.59
CA VAL A 29 -3.34 22.38 4.11
C VAL A 29 -4.08 21.60 5.22
N THR A 30 -5.33 21.98 5.48
CA THR A 30 -6.15 21.39 6.57
C THR A 30 -7.11 20.29 6.08
N ALA A 31 -7.28 20.16 4.77
CA ALA A 31 -8.17 19.17 4.17
C ALA A 31 -7.53 18.57 2.92
N VAL A 32 -7.65 17.24 2.77
CA VAL A 32 -7.13 16.51 1.60
C VAL A 32 -7.83 16.99 0.33
N PRO A 33 -7.10 17.53 -0.67
CA PRO A 33 -7.67 17.94 -1.95
C PRO A 33 -8.39 16.79 -2.66
N SER A 34 -9.40 17.13 -3.45
CA SER A 34 -10.25 16.18 -4.17
C SER A 34 -9.47 15.25 -5.11
N ILE A 35 -8.35 15.71 -5.69
CA ILE A 35 -7.46 14.89 -6.52
C ILE A 35 -6.88 13.67 -5.79
N PHE A 36 -6.83 13.66 -4.47
CA PHE A 36 -6.34 12.51 -3.69
C PHE A 36 -7.46 11.61 -3.16
N ARG A 37 -8.72 12.00 -3.35
CA ARG A 37 -9.86 11.18 -2.91
C ARG A 37 -10.13 10.11 -3.96
N VAL A 38 -10.24 8.87 -3.50
CA VAL A 38 -10.69 7.74 -4.34
C VAL A 38 -12.20 7.91 -4.56
N PRO A 39 -12.66 8.07 -5.80
CA PRO A 39 -14.09 8.05 -6.08
C PRO A 39 -14.61 6.63 -5.83
N ASP A 40 -15.67 6.52 -5.04
CA ASP A 40 -16.32 5.25 -4.68
C ASP A 40 -15.37 4.23 -4.01
N PRO A 41 -14.92 4.50 -2.76
CA PRO A 41 -14.05 3.57 -2.07
C PRO A 41 -14.78 2.26 -1.80
N GLU A 42 -14.11 1.13 -2.09
CA GLU A 42 -14.58 -0.17 -1.65
C GLU A 42 -14.74 -0.14 -0.11
N PRO A 43 -15.87 -0.64 0.44
CA PRO A 43 -16.05 -0.65 1.88
C PRO A 43 -14.91 -1.43 2.53
N PRO A 44 -14.35 -0.94 3.65
CA PRO A 44 -13.27 -1.62 4.33
C PRO A 44 -13.71 -3.04 4.71
N PRO A 45 -12.81 -4.03 4.70
CA PRO A 45 -13.14 -5.38 5.13
C PRO A 45 -13.68 -5.34 6.57
N PRO A 46 -14.67 -6.21 6.89
CA PRO A 46 -15.24 -6.23 8.23
C PRO A 46 -14.15 -6.51 9.27
N PRO A 47 -14.24 -5.89 10.46
CA PRO A 47 -13.30 -6.18 11.53
C PRO A 47 -13.38 -7.68 11.89
N PRO A 48 -12.26 -8.31 12.27
CA PRO A 48 -12.27 -9.70 12.70
C PRO A 48 -13.22 -9.87 13.89
N SER A 49 -14.13 -10.85 13.82
CA SER A 49 -15.09 -11.14 14.89
C SER A 49 -14.37 -11.41 16.21
N SER A 50 -14.69 -10.65 17.27
CA SER A 50 -14.11 -10.80 18.61
C SER A 50 -14.39 -12.14 19.32
N SER A 51 -15.14 -13.05 18.68
CA SER A 51 -15.54 -14.34 19.25
C SER A 51 -14.67 -15.52 18.82
N GLN A 52 -13.60 -15.28 18.05
CA GLN A 52 -12.64 -16.33 17.73
C GLN A 52 -11.51 -16.31 18.77
N GLU A 53 -11.32 -17.46 19.44
CA GLU A 53 -10.05 -17.85 20.07
C GLU A 53 -8.91 -17.37 19.17
N SER A 54 -7.96 -16.61 19.75
CA SER A 54 -6.89 -15.84 19.07
C SER A 54 -6.81 -16.13 17.57
N PRO A 55 -7.27 -15.20 16.69
CA PRO A 55 -7.27 -15.46 15.26
C PRO A 55 -5.89 -15.97 14.85
N PRO A 56 -5.79 -17.03 14.03
CA PRO A 56 -4.50 -17.51 13.55
C PRO A 56 -3.73 -16.29 13.03
N LEU A 57 -2.44 -16.20 13.39
CA LEU A 57 -1.56 -15.10 12.99
C LEU A 57 -1.87 -14.75 11.52
N PRO A 58 -2.19 -13.48 11.22
CA PRO A 58 -2.54 -13.12 9.87
C PRO A 58 -1.42 -13.57 8.93
N PRO A 59 -1.75 -14.07 7.73
CA PRO A 59 -0.75 -14.46 6.75
C PRO A 59 0.29 -13.34 6.58
N SER A 60 1.54 -13.60 6.96
CA SER A 60 2.65 -12.64 6.85
C SER A 60 3.41 -12.85 5.55
N ILE A 61 3.85 -11.75 4.91
CA ILE A 61 4.74 -11.82 3.75
C ILE A 61 5.95 -12.69 4.11
N PRO A 62 6.29 -13.72 3.30
CA PRO A 62 7.44 -14.56 3.54
C PRO A 62 8.72 -13.72 3.62
N VAL A 63 9.64 -14.04 4.52
CA VAL A 63 10.97 -13.41 4.59
C VAL A 63 12.00 -14.49 4.37
N VAL A 64 12.93 -14.28 3.44
CA VAL A 64 13.99 -15.24 3.11
C VAL A 64 15.36 -14.64 3.44
N ASP A 65 16.07 -15.26 4.37
CA ASP A 65 17.47 -14.91 4.66
C ASP A 65 18.39 -15.48 3.57
N LEU A 66 19.08 -14.59 2.85
CA LEU A 66 20.05 -14.93 1.82
C LEU A 66 21.49 -14.97 2.34
N GLY A 67 21.73 -14.46 3.55
CA GLY A 67 23.04 -14.16 4.10
C GLY A 67 23.66 -15.24 5.00
N GLY A 68 22.93 -16.33 5.27
CA GLY A 68 23.42 -17.42 6.13
C GLY A 68 24.74 -18.02 5.61
N THR A 69 25.86 -17.63 6.21
CA THR A 69 27.20 -18.12 5.89
C THR A 69 27.28 -19.63 6.17
N GLY A 70 27.11 -20.44 5.12
CA GLY A 70 27.06 -21.90 5.19
C GLY A 70 25.70 -22.54 4.89
N GLY A 71 24.68 -21.75 4.51
CA GLY A 71 23.34 -22.25 4.19
C GLY A 71 23.25 -23.03 2.88
N ASP A 72 22.41 -24.06 2.87
CA ASP A 72 22.05 -24.82 1.68
C ASP A 72 21.33 -23.91 0.67
N ARG A 73 22.07 -23.50 -0.37
CA ARG A 73 21.57 -22.65 -1.46
C ARG A 73 20.31 -23.24 -2.09
N GLU A 74 20.19 -24.55 -2.20
CA GLU A 74 19.02 -25.19 -2.80
C GLU A 74 17.78 -25.00 -1.92
N ALA A 75 17.92 -25.07 -0.59
CA ALA A 75 16.83 -24.80 0.34
C ALA A 75 16.33 -23.34 0.23
N VAL A 76 17.25 -22.38 0.04
CA VAL A 76 16.90 -20.97 -0.19
C VAL A 76 16.13 -20.82 -1.50
N VAL A 77 16.59 -21.42 -2.59
CA VAL A 77 15.91 -21.37 -3.90
C VAL A 77 14.52 -21.99 -3.84
N VAL A 78 14.36 -23.11 -3.13
CA VAL A 78 13.05 -23.74 -2.91
C VAL A 78 12.11 -22.81 -2.15
N THR A 79 12.62 -22.11 -1.14
CA THR A 79 11.82 -21.18 -0.33
C THR A 79 11.36 -19.98 -1.15
N ILE A 80 12.24 -19.39 -1.95
CA ILE A 80 11.90 -18.30 -2.87
C ILE A 80 10.85 -18.76 -3.89
N ARG A 81 11.04 -19.93 -4.51
CA ARG A 81 10.07 -20.47 -5.48
C ARG A 81 8.70 -20.63 -4.85
N ARG A 82 8.63 -21.17 -3.63
CA ARG A 82 7.36 -21.35 -2.91
C ARG A 82 6.69 -20.01 -2.64
N ALA A 83 7.43 -19.04 -2.11
CA ALA A 83 6.89 -17.71 -1.83
C ALA A 83 6.41 -17.00 -3.11
N ALA A 84 7.15 -17.09 -4.22
CA ALA A 84 6.74 -16.51 -5.50
C ALA A 84 5.45 -17.14 -6.05
N VAL A 85 5.27 -18.46 -5.91
CA VAL A 85 4.06 -19.17 -6.37
C VAL A 85 2.86 -18.88 -5.49
N GLU A 86 3.04 -18.87 -4.18
CA GLU A 86 1.93 -18.74 -3.22
C GLU A 86 1.52 -17.28 -2.99
N TRP A 87 2.47 -16.34 -3.05
CA TRP A 87 2.25 -14.95 -2.64
C TRP A 87 2.56 -13.93 -3.73
N ALA A 88 3.44 -14.25 -4.67
CA ALA A 88 4.06 -13.28 -5.59
C ALA A 88 4.85 -12.14 -4.91
N PHE A 89 5.08 -12.22 -3.58
CA PHE A 89 5.86 -11.29 -2.76
C PHE A 89 6.71 -12.07 -1.75
N LEU A 90 7.91 -11.56 -1.43
CA LEU A 90 8.83 -12.07 -0.39
C LEU A 90 9.93 -11.04 -0.05
#